data_AF-A0A2S2Q3L1-F1
#
_entry.id   AF-A0A2S2Q3L1-F1
#
_cell.length_a   1.000
_cell.length_b   1.000
_cell.length_c   1.000
_cell.angle_alpha   90.00
_cell.angle_beta   90.00
_cell.angle_gamma   90.00
#
_symmetry.space_group_name_H-M   'P 1'
#
loop_
_entity.id
_entity.type
_entity.pdbx_description
1 polymer ?
#
loop_
_entity_poly.entity_id
_entity_poly.type
_entity_poly.pdbx_seq_one_letter_code
_entity_poly.pdbx_strand_id
1 'polypeptide(L)'
;EESDRFYMSCYQMVDMYARYNINRVSLDSDAEDQCYQDLFIFLELLTHIMSKEVLDLSSDGKHLFKKTLWIMLLIIVNSTYIYLAVGKSITGKTAGDVCVYGLQVILPLMTIDLLKLPGLCSQYYKFTGYMCEMVPLKLCIESVEIFKGVLTTIELGLTMFGHEITSLCTDFLQSAASFLYRQENCIMHEAYHLLKPFLKFLMELILSCQISSDALSSTGHALYTLICCYPVSILRILCFRSSIFLKIRLSLIAILLHKVKYN
;
A
#
# COMPACT_ATOMS: atom_id res chain seq x y z
N GLU A 1 -7.73 23.87 14.81
CA GLU A 1 -8.62 23.72 15.97
C GLU A 1 -9.76 22.71 15.75
N GLU A 2 -10.72 22.93 14.83
CA GLU A 2 -11.82 21.97 14.62
C GLU A 2 -11.35 20.64 14.01
N SER A 3 -10.47 20.67 13.00
CA SER A 3 -9.88 19.46 12.41
C SER A 3 -9.04 18.68 13.43
N ASP A 4 -8.27 19.36 14.29
CA ASP A 4 -7.47 18.70 15.34
C ASP A 4 -8.36 18.01 16.37
N ARG A 5 -9.47 18.65 16.78
CA ARG A 5 -10.47 18.03 17.68
C ARG A 5 -11.10 16.81 17.02
N PHE A 6 -11.43 16.88 15.73
CA PHE A 6 -11.99 15.77 14.98
C PHE A 6 -11.01 14.58 14.91
N TYR A 7 -9.75 14.82 14.55
CA TYR A 7 -8.72 13.79 14.50
C TYR A 7 -8.46 13.16 15.87
N MET A 8 -8.48 13.96 16.95
CA MET A 8 -8.38 13.44 18.31
C MET A 8 -9.58 12.56 18.69
N SER A 9 -10.81 12.94 18.33
CA SER A 9 -11.99 12.11 18.57
C SER A 9 -11.92 10.78 17.81
N CYS A 10 -11.50 10.80 16.53
CA CYS A 10 -11.31 9.58 15.75
C CYS A 10 -10.24 8.68 16.35
N TYR A 11 -9.13 9.26 16.80
CA TYR A 11 -8.07 8.53 17.50
C TYR A 11 -8.59 7.86 18.78
N GLN A 12 -9.38 8.57 19.59
CA GLN A 12 -9.95 8.03 20.83
C GLN A 12 -10.95 6.90 20.55
N MET A 13 -11.76 7.01 19.50
CA MET A 13 -12.68 5.96 19.09
C MET A 13 -11.94 4.67 18.70
N VAL A 14 -10.89 4.80 17.89
CA VAL A 14 -10.03 3.68 17.48
C VAL A 14 -9.32 3.05 18.68
N ASP A 15 -8.75 3.86 19.57
CA ASP A 15 -8.07 3.38 20.79
C ASP A 15 -9.05 2.64 21.73
N MET A 16 -10.28 3.17 21.89
CA MET A 16 -11.30 2.54 22.71
C MET A 16 -11.74 1.18 22.15
N TYR A 17 -11.92 1.09 20.82
CA TYR A 17 -12.23 -0.17 20.16
C TYR A 17 -11.10 -1.19 20.29
N ALA A 18 -9.84 -0.76 20.12
CA ALA A 18 -8.66 -1.62 20.29
C ALA A 18 -8.64 -2.24 21.68
N ARG A 19 -8.77 -1.41 22.72
CA ARG A 19 -8.73 -1.85 24.13
C ARG A 19 -9.85 -2.82 24.46
N TYR A 20 -11.03 -2.64 23.85
CA TYR A 20 -12.16 -3.51 24.09
C TYR A 20 -12.01 -4.89 23.42
N ASN A 21 -11.40 -4.96 22.23
CA ASN A 21 -11.34 -6.19 21.44
C ASN A 21 -10.06 -7.01 21.59
N ILE A 22 -8.95 -6.43 22.06
CA ILE A 22 -7.64 -7.11 22.15
C ILE A 22 -7.65 -8.37 23.06
N ASN A 23 -8.64 -8.54 23.96
CA ASN A 23 -8.73 -9.71 24.85
C ASN A 23 -10.15 -10.29 25.00
N ARG A 24 -11.08 -9.95 24.11
CA ARG A 24 -12.48 -10.39 24.26
C ARG A 24 -12.66 -11.78 23.64
N VAL A 25 -12.91 -12.78 24.48
CA VAL A 25 -13.49 -14.05 24.04
C VAL A 25 -15.00 -13.88 24.07
N SER A 26 -15.60 -13.73 22.90
CA SER A 26 -17.05 -13.68 22.78
C SER A 26 -17.63 -15.09 22.72
N LEU A 27 -18.69 -15.34 23.49
CA LEU A 27 -19.50 -16.56 23.40
C LEU A 27 -20.74 -16.35 22.50
N ASP A 28 -20.95 -15.12 22.02
CA ASP A 28 -22.09 -14.77 21.18
C ASP A 28 -21.87 -15.26 19.75
N SER A 29 -22.91 -15.88 19.16
CA SER A 29 -22.88 -16.39 17.78
C SER A 29 -22.60 -15.33 16.73
N ASP A 30 -22.91 -14.07 17.03
CA ASP A 30 -22.90 -12.95 16.07
C ASP A 30 -21.63 -12.10 16.19
N ALA A 31 -20.66 -12.53 17.01
CA ALA A 31 -19.49 -11.74 17.33
C ALA A 31 -18.53 -11.53 16.15
N GLU A 32 -18.43 -12.51 15.26
CA GLU A 32 -17.62 -12.41 14.04
C GLU A 32 -18.25 -11.41 13.05
N ASP A 33 -19.57 -11.46 12.88
CA ASP A 33 -20.31 -10.52 12.03
C ASP A 33 -20.22 -9.09 12.55
N GLN A 34 -20.33 -8.89 13.87
CA GLN A 34 -20.15 -7.57 14.47
C GLN A 34 -18.71 -7.06 14.28
N CYS A 35 -17.70 -7.92 14.49
CA CYS A 35 -16.31 -7.56 14.26
C CYS A 35 -16.07 -7.16 12.80
N TYR A 36 -16.66 -7.90 11.84
CA TYR A 36 -16.61 -7.55 10.43
C TYR A 36 -17.18 -6.14 10.16
N GLN A 37 -18.39 -5.85 10.68
CA GLN A 37 -19.04 -4.56 10.46
C GLN A 37 -18.24 -3.42 11.08
N ASP A 38 -17.77 -3.61 12.30
CA ASP A 38 -16.97 -2.61 13.02
C ASP A 38 -15.68 -2.31 12.25
N LEU A 39 -14.93 -3.33 11.84
CA LEU A 39 -13.69 -3.16 11.08
C LEU A 39 -13.93 -2.51 9.71
N PHE A 40 -15.03 -2.85 9.04
CA PHE A 40 -15.39 -2.22 7.76
C PHE A 40 -15.64 -0.72 7.92
N ILE A 41 -16.44 -0.33 8.92
CA ILE A 41 -16.74 1.08 9.23
C ILE A 41 -15.47 1.81 9.65
N PHE A 42 -14.58 1.18 10.43
CA PHE A 42 -13.30 1.78 10.80
C PHE A 42 -12.42 2.05 9.58
N LEU A 43 -12.29 1.10 8.66
CA LEU A 43 -11.52 1.31 7.43
C LEU A 43 -12.12 2.41 6.56
N GLU A 44 -13.44 2.48 6.46
CA GLU A 44 -14.14 3.55 5.75
C GLU A 44 -13.88 4.91 6.41
N LEU A 45 -14.01 5.01 7.73
CA LEU A 45 -13.70 6.22 8.49
C LEU A 45 -12.25 6.68 8.25
N LEU A 46 -11.27 5.79 8.39
CA LEU A 46 -9.86 6.12 8.18
C LEU A 46 -9.58 6.55 6.72
N THR A 47 -10.22 5.91 5.75
CA THR A 47 -10.11 6.30 4.33
C THR A 47 -10.66 7.70 4.09
N HIS A 48 -11.79 8.06 4.70
CA HIS A 48 -12.36 9.40 4.63
C HIS A 48 -11.49 10.44 5.34
N ILE A 49 -10.92 10.12 6.50
CA ILE A 49 -9.99 11.00 7.22
C ILE A 49 -8.78 11.33 6.35
N MET A 50 -8.19 10.33 5.69
CA MET A 50 -7.08 10.53 4.74
C MET A 50 -7.49 11.36 3.51
N SER A 51 -8.70 11.16 2.99
CA SER A 51 -9.24 11.93 1.86
C SER A 51 -9.46 13.41 2.17
N LYS A 52 -9.80 13.73 3.43
CA LYS A 52 -10.00 15.10 3.89
C LYS A 52 -8.69 15.89 3.99
N GLU A 53 -7.58 15.26 4.39
CA GLU A 53 -6.25 15.91 4.36
C GLU A 53 -5.87 16.38 2.95
N VAL A 54 -6.24 15.61 1.92
CA VAL A 54 -5.98 15.96 0.51
C VAL A 54 -6.75 17.23 0.10
N LEU A 55 -7.93 17.45 0.66
CA LEU A 55 -8.81 18.61 0.43
C LEU A 55 -8.41 19.82 1.28
N ASP A 56 -8.02 19.66 2.54
CA ASP A 56 -7.57 20.79 3.38
C ASP A 56 -6.23 21.36 2.86
N LEU A 57 -5.38 20.52 2.28
CA LEU A 57 -4.19 20.96 1.52
C LEU A 57 -4.54 21.70 0.20
N SER A 58 -5.81 21.71 -0.21
CA SER A 58 -6.29 22.43 -1.40
C SER A 58 -6.91 23.79 -1.09
N SER A 59 -7.25 24.09 0.16
CA SER A 59 -7.84 25.38 0.56
C SER A 59 -6.81 26.48 0.87
N ASP A 60 -5.54 26.13 1.04
CA ASP A 60 -4.46 27.13 1.15
C ASP A 60 -4.08 27.61 -0.27
N GLY A 61 -4.71 28.70 -0.69
CA GLY A 61 -4.83 29.23 -2.06
C GLY A 61 -3.55 29.64 -2.79
N LYS A 62 -2.38 29.10 -2.42
CA LYS A 62 -1.11 29.26 -3.15
C LYS A 62 -0.72 28.03 -3.98
N HIS A 63 -1.41 26.90 -3.80
CA HIS A 63 -1.14 25.64 -4.51
C HIS A 63 -2.17 25.25 -5.59
N LEU A 64 -3.27 26.00 -5.73
CA LEU A 64 -4.40 25.63 -6.60
C LEU A 64 -4.05 25.53 -8.10
N PHE A 65 -3.28 26.47 -8.65
CA PHE A 65 -2.93 26.44 -10.08
C PHE A 65 -2.01 25.27 -10.44
N LYS A 66 -1.29 24.74 -9.44
CA LYS A 66 -0.37 23.62 -9.59
C LYS A 66 -0.98 22.26 -9.28
N LYS A 67 -2.23 22.17 -8.79
CA LYS A 67 -2.88 20.90 -8.35
C LYS A 67 -4.10 20.49 -9.20
N THR A 68 -4.86 21.41 -9.78
CA THR A 68 -5.94 21.04 -10.72
C THR A 68 -5.38 20.66 -12.09
N LEU A 69 -4.33 21.35 -12.55
CA LEU A 69 -3.52 20.91 -13.68
C LEU A 69 -2.78 19.60 -13.36
N TRP A 70 -2.56 19.27 -12.07
CA TRP A 70 -1.83 18.09 -11.57
C TRP A 70 -2.65 16.80 -11.60
N ILE A 71 -3.96 16.87 -11.41
CA ILE A 71 -4.85 15.73 -11.67
C ILE A 71 -4.90 15.45 -13.18
N MET A 72 -4.88 16.49 -14.01
CA MET A 72 -4.72 16.35 -15.47
C MET A 72 -3.31 15.89 -15.89
N LEU A 73 -2.25 16.31 -15.18
CA LEU A 73 -0.86 15.91 -15.42
C LEU A 73 -0.52 14.51 -14.88
N LEU A 74 -1.26 14.02 -13.88
CA LEU A 74 -1.16 12.65 -13.35
C LEU A 74 -1.47 11.60 -14.43
N ILE A 75 -2.28 11.95 -15.43
CA ILE A 75 -2.58 11.09 -16.58
C ILE A 75 -1.45 11.11 -17.62
N ILE A 76 -0.63 12.17 -17.67
CA ILE A 76 0.27 12.42 -18.81
C ILE A 76 1.77 12.31 -18.47
N VAL A 77 2.22 12.59 -17.24
CA VAL A 77 3.67 12.59 -16.95
C VAL A 77 4.00 11.88 -15.65
N ASN A 78 4.57 10.69 -15.84
CA ASN A 78 5.24 9.87 -14.86
C ASN A 78 6.34 10.68 -14.14
N SER A 79 6.15 10.91 -12.83
CA SER A 79 7.17 11.35 -11.86
C SER A 79 7.69 12.79 -12.02
N THR A 80 7.65 13.59 -10.94
CA THR A 80 8.76 14.37 -10.34
C THR A 80 8.17 15.47 -9.42
N TYR A 81 8.73 15.61 -8.21
CA TYR A 81 8.55 16.71 -7.23
C TYR A 81 7.37 16.73 -6.24
N ILE A 82 7.04 15.64 -5.56
CA ILE A 82 6.26 15.75 -4.30
C ILE A 82 6.73 14.71 -3.29
N TYR A 83 7.80 15.02 -2.55
CA TYR A 83 8.06 14.39 -1.23
C TYR A 83 8.74 15.35 -0.22
N LEU A 84 8.75 16.66 -0.49
CA LEU A 84 9.37 17.66 0.39
C LEU A 84 8.37 18.78 0.71
N ALA A 85 7.30 18.42 1.43
CA ALA A 85 6.50 19.35 2.23
C ALA A 85 5.48 18.59 3.08
N VAL A 86 5.90 17.60 3.88
CA VAL A 86 5.09 17.21 5.04
C VAL A 86 5.41 18.25 6.11
N GLY A 87 4.63 19.34 6.10
CA GLY A 87 4.69 20.37 7.12
C GLY A 87 4.51 19.75 8.50
N LYS A 88 5.54 19.87 9.34
CA LYS A 88 5.48 19.49 10.74
C LYS A 88 4.48 20.40 11.44
N SER A 89 3.27 19.91 11.70
CA SER A 89 2.33 20.59 12.58
C SER A 89 2.89 20.54 14.00
N ILE A 90 3.21 21.70 14.54
CA ILE A 90 3.67 21.88 15.90
C ILE A 90 2.40 21.78 16.76
N THR A 91 2.20 20.62 17.42
CA THR A 91 1.22 20.31 18.49
C THR A 91 -0.13 19.65 18.16
N GLY A 92 -0.43 19.25 16.91
CA GLY A 92 -1.65 18.48 16.56
C GLY A 92 -1.37 17.11 15.95
N LYS A 93 -2.22 16.10 16.20
CA LYS A 93 -2.21 14.85 15.42
C LYS A 93 -2.71 15.13 14.01
N THR A 94 -1.93 14.74 13.01
CA THR A 94 -2.34 14.78 11.59
C THR A 94 -3.23 13.57 11.27
N ALA A 95 -3.99 13.62 10.16
CA ALA A 95 -4.76 12.47 9.68
C ALA A 95 -3.84 11.28 9.41
N GLY A 96 -2.65 11.53 8.85
CA GLY A 96 -1.62 10.49 8.70
C GLY A 96 -1.28 9.78 10.02
N ASP A 97 -1.17 10.51 11.14
CA ASP A 97 -0.89 9.91 12.45
C ASP A 97 -2.06 9.06 12.95
N VAL A 98 -3.29 9.55 12.77
CA VAL A 98 -4.50 8.81 13.13
C VAL A 98 -4.63 7.54 12.30
N CYS A 99 -4.29 7.58 11.01
CA CYS A 99 -4.48 6.45 10.11
C CYS A 99 -3.38 5.41 10.22
N VAL A 100 -2.13 5.81 10.48
CA VAL A 100 -1.07 4.86 10.84
C VAL A 100 -1.42 4.15 12.15
N TYR A 101 -1.89 4.89 13.17
CA TYR A 101 -2.34 4.28 14.42
C TYR A 101 -3.57 3.39 14.24
N GLY A 102 -4.54 3.82 13.44
CA GLY A 102 -5.71 3.01 13.08
C GLY A 102 -5.31 1.71 12.40
N LEU A 103 -4.35 1.77 11.47
CA LEU A 103 -3.80 0.58 10.84
C LEU A 103 -3.09 -0.32 11.86
N GLN A 104 -2.33 0.23 12.81
CA GLN A 104 -1.69 -0.53 13.88
C GLN A 104 -2.71 -1.33 14.71
N VAL A 105 -3.88 -0.75 14.97
CA VAL A 105 -4.98 -1.38 15.73
C VAL A 105 -5.70 -2.43 14.89
N ILE A 106 -5.99 -2.12 13.62
CA ILE A 106 -6.76 -2.99 12.73
C ILE A 106 -5.94 -4.22 12.30
N LEU A 107 -4.65 -4.07 12.07
CA LEU A 107 -3.78 -5.11 11.54
C LEU A 107 -3.81 -6.44 12.32
N PRO A 108 -3.69 -6.48 13.66
CA PRO A 108 -3.81 -7.74 14.41
C PRO A 108 -5.23 -8.33 14.42
N LEU A 109 -6.26 -7.53 14.11
CA LEU A 109 -7.66 -7.97 14.05
C LEU A 109 -8.03 -8.53 12.67
N MET A 110 -7.27 -8.24 11.62
CA MET A 110 -7.46 -8.74 10.26
C MET A 110 -6.99 -10.19 10.12
N THR A 111 -7.75 -11.13 10.69
CA THR A 111 -7.48 -12.56 10.57
C THR A 111 -7.75 -13.06 9.14
N ILE A 112 -7.18 -14.22 8.79
CA ILE A 112 -7.42 -14.85 7.49
C ILE A 112 -8.91 -15.11 7.26
N ASP A 113 -9.66 -15.51 8.31
CA ASP A 113 -11.09 -15.80 8.18
C ASP A 113 -11.92 -14.54 7.92
N LEU A 114 -11.58 -13.41 8.56
CA LEU A 114 -12.20 -12.13 8.25
C LEU A 114 -11.83 -11.62 6.85
N LEU A 115 -10.59 -11.83 6.40
CA LEU A 115 -10.14 -11.47 5.05
C LEU A 115 -10.71 -12.36 3.95
N LYS A 116 -11.35 -13.50 4.27
CA LYS A 116 -12.14 -14.25 3.28
C LYS A 116 -13.43 -13.53 2.91
N LEU A 117 -13.88 -12.57 3.73
CA LEU A 117 -15.06 -11.76 3.45
C LEU A 117 -14.68 -10.67 2.43
N PRO A 118 -15.20 -10.74 1.17
CA PRO A 118 -14.65 -9.99 0.04
C PRO A 118 -14.75 -8.47 0.20
N GLY A 119 -15.84 -7.97 0.82
CA GLY A 119 -16.03 -6.54 1.07
C GLY A 119 -14.95 -5.96 1.99
N LEU A 120 -14.71 -6.60 3.14
CA LEU A 120 -13.69 -6.19 4.10
C LEU A 120 -12.28 -6.37 3.53
N CYS A 121 -12.03 -7.49 2.85
CA CYS A 121 -10.74 -7.78 2.23
C CYS A 121 -10.35 -6.69 1.22
N SER A 122 -11.21 -6.42 0.24
CA SER A 122 -10.99 -5.36 -0.75
C SER A 122 -10.78 -4.01 -0.06
N GLN A 123 -11.61 -3.67 0.93
CA GLN A 123 -11.51 -2.40 1.62
C GLN A 123 -10.20 -2.23 2.39
N TYR A 124 -9.72 -3.30 3.04
CA TYR A 124 -8.44 -3.33 3.73
C TYR A 124 -7.27 -3.07 2.77
N TYR A 125 -7.17 -3.83 1.67
CA TYR A 125 -6.06 -3.67 0.73
C TYR A 125 -6.09 -2.32 -0.01
N LYS A 126 -7.28 -1.80 -0.32
CA LYS A 126 -7.45 -0.43 -0.85
C LYS A 126 -6.94 0.61 0.15
N PHE A 127 -7.28 0.48 1.42
CA PHE A 127 -6.80 1.38 2.47
C PHE A 127 -5.27 1.32 2.63
N THR A 128 -4.67 0.13 2.66
CA THR A 128 -3.20 0.00 2.75
C THR A 128 -2.49 0.61 1.53
N GLY A 129 -3.05 0.39 0.32
CA GLY A 129 -2.57 1.03 -0.91
C GLY A 129 -2.61 2.54 -0.81
N TYR A 130 -3.75 3.09 -0.40
CA TYR A 130 -3.95 4.51 -0.23
C TYR A 130 -2.99 5.14 0.79
N MET A 131 -2.75 4.47 1.92
CA MET A 131 -1.78 4.90 2.93
C MET A 131 -0.36 4.97 2.36
N CYS A 132 0.03 3.99 1.54
CA CYS A 132 1.34 3.96 0.90
C CYS A 132 1.50 5.03 -0.18
N GLU A 133 0.42 5.41 -0.86
CA GLU A 133 0.48 6.51 -1.85
C GLU A 133 0.49 7.89 -1.20
N MET A 134 -0.33 8.08 -0.16
CA MET A 134 -0.56 9.40 0.43
C MET A 134 0.47 9.78 1.50
N VAL A 135 0.85 8.85 2.37
CA VAL A 135 1.78 9.10 3.47
C VAL A 135 2.89 8.05 3.56
N PRO A 136 3.61 7.75 2.44
CA PRO A 136 4.61 6.69 2.42
C PRO A 136 5.77 6.89 3.41
N LEU A 137 6.16 8.15 3.69
CA LEU A 137 7.21 8.45 4.67
C LEU A 137 6.82 7.96 6.07
N LYS A 138 5.59 8.28 6.50
CA LYS A 138 5.08 7.87 7.81
C LYS A 138 4.89 6.36 7.90
N LEU A 139 4.33 5.76 6.86
CA LEU A 139 4.08 4.32 6.82
C LEU A 139 5.40 3.54 6.72
N CYS A 140 6.18 3.75 5.67
CA CYS A 140 7.33 2.90 5.34
C CYS A 140 8.52 3.16 6.27
N ILE A 141 8.84 4.43 6.58
CA ILE A 141 10.09 4.79 7.28
C ILE A 141 9.83 5.03 8.76
N GLU A 142 8.90 5.92 9.12
CA GLU A 142 8.67 6.27 10.52
C GLU A 142 8.00 5.14 11.33
N SER A 143 7.26 4.26 10.64
CA SER A 143 6.44 3.20 11.26
C SER A 143 6.77 1.81 10.73
N VAL A 144 8.07 1.49 10.63
CA VAL A 144 8.57 0.28 9.97
C VAL A 144 7.96 -1.03 10.50
N GLU A 145 7.65 -1.14 11.79
CA GLU A 145 6.99 -2.32 12.35
C GLU A 145 5.56 -2.53 11.80
N ILE A 146 4.82 -1.43 11.64
CA ILE A 146 3.48 -1.46 11.03
C ILE A 146 3.63 -1.82 9.55
N PHE A 147 4.59 -1.22 8.85
CA PHE A 147 4.88 -1.54 7.45
C PHE A 147 5.25 -3.02 7.24
N LYS A 148 6.04 -3.61 8.14
CA LYS A 148 6.36 -5.04 8.13
C LYS A 148 5.12 -5.91 8.31
N GLY A 149 4.23 -5.54 9.23
CA GLY A 149 2.92 -6.18 9.39
C GLY A 149 2.09 -6.10 8.10
N VAL A 150 2.06 -4.94 7.45
CA VAL A 150 1.38 -4.74 6.16
C VAL A 150 2.01 -5.61 5.08
N LEU A 151 3.34 -5.67 4.97
CA LEU A 151 3.99 -6.54 3.99
C LEU A 151 3.63 -8.03 4.18
N THR A 152 3.45 -8.45 5.43
CA THR A 152 2.98 -9.81 5.72
C THR A 152 1.57 -10.04 5.16
N THR A 153 0.66 -9.08 5.31
CA THR A 153 -0.69 -9.19 4.71
C THR A 153 -0.64 -9.07 3.18
N ILE A 154 0.22 -8.22 2.61
CA ILE A 154 0.45 -8.14 1.16
C ILE A 154 0.92 -9.48 0.58
N GLU A 155 1.82 -10.20 1.26
CA GLU A 155 2.24 -11.54 0.85
C GLU A 155 1.06 -12.54 0.82
N LEU A 156 0.18 -12.50 1.84
CA LEU A 156 -1.06 -13.28 1.86
C LEU A 156 -1.99 -12.87 0.71
N GLY A 157 -2.13 -11.57 0.44
CA GLY A 157 -2.99 -11.04 -0.61
C GLY A 157 -2.59 -11.45 -2.03
N LEU A 158 -1.29 -11.62 -2.27
CA LEU A 158 -0.76 -12.10 -3.55
C LEU A 158 -1.05 -13.60 -3.81
N THR A 159 -1.47 -14.36 -2.81
CA THR A 159 -1.62 -15.82 -2.91
C THR A 159 -3.04 -16.33 -2.65
N MET A 160 -3.85 -15.64 -1.84
CA MET A 160 -5.07 -16.24 -1.28
C MET A 160 -6.40 -15.67 -1.79
N PHE A 161 -6.47 -14.40 -2.19
CA PHE A 161 -7.76 -13.69 -2.34
C PHE A 161 -8.16 -13.33 -3.77
N GLY A 162 -7.49 -13.93 -4.77
CA GLY A 162 -7.80 -13.73 -6.18
C GLY A 162 -7.17 -12.48 -6.80
N HIS A 163 -7.53 -12.24 -8.07
CA HIS A 163 -6.76 -11.35 -8.93
C HIS A 163 -6.97 -9.86 -8.67
N GLU A 164 -8.15 -9.43 -8.20
CA GLU A 164 -8.37 -8.03 -7.82
C GLU A 164 -7.44 -7.65 -6.65
N ILE A 165 -7.40 -8.48 -5.61
CA ILE A 165 -6.52 -8.28 -4.46
C ILE A 165 -5.05 -8.40 -4.85
N THR A 166 -4.70 -9.35 -5.74
CA THR A 166 -3.35 -9.45 -6.29
C THR A 166 -2.93 -8.14 -6.94
N SER A 167 -3.81 -7.51 -7.75
CA SER A 167 -3.50 -6.22 -8.36
C SER A 167 -3.25 -5.14 -7.31
N LEU A 168 -4.15 -4.99 -6.32
CA LEU A 168 -3.99 -4.02 -5.23
C LEU A 168 -2.68 -4.23 -4.45
N CYS A 169 -2.29 -5.48 -4.21
CA CYS A 169 -1.04 -5.83 -3.55
C CYS A 169 0.18 -5.46 -4.41
N THR A 170 0.13 -5.71 -5.72
CA THR A 170 1.22 -5.32 -6.62
C THR A 170 1.32 -3.81 -6.80
N ASP A 171 0.19 -3.10 -6.81
CA ASP A 171 0.15 -1.64 -6.87
C ASP A 171 0.74 -1.04 -5.58
N PHE A 172 0.43 -1.62 -4.41
CA PHE A 172 1.09 -1.28 -3.14
C PHE A 172 2.61 -1.47 -3.22
N LEU A 173 3.09 -2.63 -3.69
CA LEU A 173 4.52 -2.91 -3.81
C LEU A 173 5.21 -1.94 -4.78
N GLN A 174 4.55 -1.62 -5.91
CA GLN A 174 5.04 -0.63 -6.86
C GLN A 174 5.17 0.74 -6.21
N SER A 175 4.15 1.18 -5.47
CA SER A 175 4.13 2.46 -4.76
C SER A 175 5.24 2.54 -3.71
N ALA A 176 5.35 1.54 -2.84
CA ALA A 176 6.37 1.46 -1.80
C ALA A 176 7.79 1.44 -2.37
N ALA A 177 8.04 0.59 -3.38
CA ALA A 177 9.34 0.49 -4.04
C ALA A 177 9.72 1.79 -4.76
N SER A 178 8.76 2.43 -5.44
CA SER A 178 8.97 3.71 -6.11
C SER A 178 9.32 4.81 -5.13
N PHE A 179 8.64 4.86 -3.99
CA PHE A 179 8.93 5.81 -2.93
C PHE A 179 10.33 5.60 -2.36
N LEU A 180 10.66 4.38 -1.94
CA LEU A 180 11.95 4.06 -1.30
C LEU A 180 13.13 4.24 -2.26
N TYR A 181 12.98 3.90 -3.54
CA TYR A 181 14.02 4.11 -4.55
C TYR A 181 14.42 5.59 -4.69
N ARG A 182 13.48 6.51 -4.46
CA ARG A 182 13.71 7.96 -4.56
C ARG A 182 14.31 8.58 -3.30
N GLN A 183 14.42 7.82 -2.20
CA GLN A 183 15.00 8.32 -0.96
C GLN A 183 16.52 8.38 -1.05
N GLU A 184 17.09 9.45 -0.49
CA GLU A 184 18.54 9.53 -0.29
C GLU A 184 18.98 8.41 0.64
N ASN A 185 20.07 7.71 0.30
CA ASN A 185 20.56 6.56 1.06
C ASN A 185 19.48 5.48 1.30
N CYS A 186 18.64 5.20 0.30
CA CYS A 186 17.57 4.20 0.37
C CYS A 186 17.99 2.85 1.00
N ILE A 187 19.22 2.42 0.73
CA ILE A 187 19.84 1.19 1.25
C ILE A 187 19.95 1.19 2.78
N MET A 188 19.99 2.34 3.44
CA MET A 188 20.08 2.44 4.90
C MET A 188 18.72 2.27 5.60
N HIS A 189 17.60 2.39 4.87
CA HIS A 189 16.29 2.23 5.45
C HIS A 189 15.91 0.74 5.55
N GLU A 190 15.51 0.29 6.73
CA GLU A 190 15.06 -1.09 6.94
C GLU A 190 13.90 -1.47 5.99
N ALA A 191 12.96 -0.55 5.75
CA ALA A 191 11.85 -0.72 4.82
C ALA A 191 12.31 -1.13 3.40
N TYR A 192 13.44 -0.58 2.95
CA TYR A 192 14.05 -0.95 1.67
C TYR A 192 14.61 -2.36 1.69
N HIS A 193 14.98 -2.93 2.83
CA HIS A 193 15.35 -4.36 2.90
C HIS A 193 14.15 -5.28 2.98
N LEU A 194 13.04 -4.83 3.59
CA LEU A 194 11.80 -5.60 3.69
C LEU A 194 11.13 -5.87 2.34
N LEU A 195 11.31 -5.00 1.34
CA LEU A 195 10.79 -5.21 -0.01
C LEU A 195 11.59 -6.21 -0.85
N LYS A 196 12.85 -6.49 -0.47
CA LYS A 196 13.75 -7.31 -1.28
C LYS A 196 13.26 -8.75 -1.54
N PRO A 197 12.65 -9.47 -0.57
CA PRO A 197 12.10 -10.82 -0.81
C PRO A 197 11.03 -10.85 -1.90
N PHE A 198 10.23 -9.77 -2.03
CA PHE A 198 9.17 -9.69 -3.03
C PHE A 198 9.68 -9.72 -4.47
N LEU A 199 10.94 -9.33 -4.73
CA LEU A 199 11.54 -9.47 -6.06
C LEU A 199 11.57 -10.93 -6.50
N LYS A 200 12.08 -11.81 -5.64
CA LYS A 200 12.15 -13.26 -5.94
C LYS A 200 10.75 -13.85 -5.98
N PHE A 201 9.91 -13.47 -5.04
CA PHE A 201 8.53 -13.96 -4.92
C PHE A 201 7.70 -13.65 -6.19
N LEU A 202 7.66 -12.40 -6.65
CA LEU A 202 6.91 -12.03 -7.86
C LEU A 202 7.48 -12.70 -9.12
N MET A 203 8.81 -12.87 -9.21
CA MET A 203 9.41 -13.65 -10.29
C MET A 203 8.90 -15.09 -10.29
N GLU A 204 8.90 -15.75 -9.13
CA GLU A 204 8.40 -17.12 -9.01
C GLU A 204 6.91 -17.21 -9.34
N LEU A 205 6.10 -16.25 -8.90
CA LEU A 205 4.66 -16.17 -9.17
C LEU A 205 4.35 -16.01 -10.67
N ILE A 206 5.09 -15.15 -11.37
CA ILE A 206 4.97 -14.97 -12.83
C ILE A 206 5.43 -16.23 -13.56
N LEU A 207 6.55 -16.82 -13.14
CA LEU A 207 7.15 -17.98 -13.82
C LEU A 207 6.37 -19.28 -13.60
N SER A 208 5.68 -19.41 -12.48
CA SER A 208 4.76 -20.50 -12.18
C SER A 208 3.39 -20.32 -12.85
N CYS A 209 3.18 -19.22 -13.59
CA CYS A 209 1.92 -18.88 -14.28
C CYS A 209 0.71 -18.83 -13.34
N GLN A 210 0.92 -18.41 -12.09
CA GLN A 210 -0.15 -18.30 -11.09
C GLN A 210 -0.88 -16.93 -11.12
N ILE A 211 -0.53 -16.07 -12.07
CA ILE A 211 -1.12 -14.73 -12.22
C ILE A 211 -2.08 -14.73 -13.41
N SER A 212 -3.28 -14.17 -13.24
CA SER A 212 -4.21 -13.97 -14.34
C SER A 212 -3.67 -12.99 -15.37
N SER A 213 -4.23 -13.03 -16.57
CA SER A 213 -3.97 -12.02 -17.59
C SER A 213 -4.26 -10.59 -17.09
N ASP A 214 -5.27 -10.42 -16.23
CA ASP A 214 -5.69 -9.10 -15.74
C ASP A 214 -4.67 -8.51 -14.76
N ALA A 215 -4.18 -9.31 -13.82
CA ALA A 215 -3.19 -8.88 -12.82
C ALA A 215 -1.75 -8.86 -13.36
N LEU A 216 -1.49 -9.44 -14.54
CA LEU A 216 -0.14 -9.55 -15.10
C LEU A 216 0.49 -8.17 -15.37
N SER A 217 -0.31 -7.18 -15.78
CA SER A 217 0.16 -5.83 -16.07
C SER A 217 0.68 -5.12 -14.81
N SER A 218 -0.14 -5.06 -13.75
CA SER A 218 0.23 -4.46 -12.46
C SER A 218 1.37 -5.22 -11.79
N THR A 219 1.35 -6.55 -11.82
CA THR A 219 2.46 -7.38 -11.33
C THR A 219 3.76 -7.09 -12.08
N GLY A 220 3.69 -6.91 -13.41
CA GLY A 220 4.83 -6.55 -14.24
C GLY A 220 5.44 -5.20 -13.85
N HIS A 221 4.61 -4.19 -13.58
CA HIS A 221 5.08 -2.88 -13.13
C HIS A 221 5.73 -2.94 -11.74
N ALA A 222 5.13 -3.69 -10.81
CA ALA A 222 5.69 -3.92 -9.48
C ALA A 222 7.06 -4.61 -9.56
N LEU A 223 7.14 -5.69 -10.35
CA LEU A 223 8.39 -6.41 -10.58
C LEU A 223 9.46 -5.49 -11.19
N TYR A 224 9.11 -4.73 -12.23
CA TYR A 224 10.04 -3.78 -12.86
C TYR A 224 10.61 -2.78 -11.83
N THR A 225 9.75 -2.24 -10.98
CA THR A 225 10.17 -1.26 -9.95
C THR A 225 11.10 -1.90 -8.91
N LEU A 226 10.82 -3.13 -8.50
CA LEU A 226 11.69 -3.90 -7.60
C LEU A 226 13.02 -4.25 -8.26
N ILE A 227 13.05 -4.50 -9.57
CA ILE A 227 14.30 -4.71 -10.31
C ILE A 227 15.15 -3.44 -10.30
N CYS A 228 14.53 -2.27 -10.51
CA CYS A 228 15.22 -0.98 -10.39
C CYS A 228 15.77 -0.77 -8.98
N CYS A 229 15.07 -1.22 -7.95
CA CYS A 229 15.57 -1.20 -6.58
C CYS A 229 16.78 -2.12 -6.41
N TYR A 230 16.75 -3.37 -6.87
CA TYR A 230 17.80 -4.38 -6.58
C TYR A 230 18.47 -4.96 -7.83
N PRO A 231 19.16 -4.17 -8.66
CA PRO A 231 19.74 -4.62 -9.93
C PRO A 231 20.79 -5.73 -9.76
N VAL A 232 21.54 -5.74 -8.66
CA VAL A 232 22.55 -6.78 -8.39
C VAL A 232 21.90 -8.11 -7.99
N SER A 233 20.75 -8.06 -7.30
CA SER A 233 20.07 -9.27 -6.83
C SER A 233 19.48 -10.04 -8.01
N ILE A 234 18.98 -9.35 -9.04
CA ILE A 234 18.44 -10.04 -10.23
C ILE A 234 19.53 -10.71 -11.06
N LEU A 235 20.73 -10.14 -11.15
CA LEU A 235 21.84 -10.77 -11.88
C LEU A 235 22.21 -12.14 -11.28
N ARG A 236 22.16 -12.29 -9.95
CA ARG A 236 22.39 -13.58 -9.27
C ARG A 236 21.28 -14.59 -9.58
N ILE A 237 20.02 -14.14 -9.60
CA ILE A 237 18.86 -15.01 -9.88
C ILE A 237 18.87 -15.46 -11.36
N LEU A 238 19.16 -14.54 -12.28
CA LEU A 238 19.20 -14.80 -13.73
C LEU A 238 20.39 -15.67 -14.14
N CYS A 239 21.57 -15.48 -13.55
CA CYS A 239 22.74 -16.33 -13.83
C CYS A 239 22.50 -17.80 -13.45
N PHE A 240 21.61 -18.07 -12.50
CA PHE A 240 21.33 -19.44 -12.05
C PHE A 240 20.34 -20.19 -12.96
N ARG A 241 19.53 -19.52 -13.79
CA ARG A 241 18.55 -20.18 -14.66
C ARG A 241 18.52 -19.59 -16.07
N SER A 242 19.35 -20.16 -16.95
CA SER A 242 19.46 -19.81 -18.38
C SER A 242 18.13 -19.82 -19.15
N SER A 243 17.16 -20.67 -18.77
CA SER A 243 15.85 -20.77 -19.43
C SER A 243 14.84 -19.67 -19.04
N ILE A 244 15.06 -18.96 -17.93
CA ILE A 244 14.17 -17.91 -17.42
C ILE A 244 14.37 -16.58 -18.13
N PHE A 245 15.58 -16.35 -18.66
CA PHE A 245 15.92 -15.16 -19.43
C PHE A 245 15.02 -14.99 -20.67
N LEU A 246 14.63 -16.10 -21.31
CA LEU A 246 13.74 -16.08 -22.47
C LEU A 246 12.29 -15.72 -22.08
N LYS A 247 11.78 -16.28 -20.97
CA LYS A 247 10.42 -16.01 -20.48
C LYS A 247 10.26 -14.58 -19.95
N ILE A 248 11.25 -14.08 -19.20
CA ILE A 248 11.25 -12.71 -18.70
C ILE A 248 11.40 -11.70 -19.84
N ARG A 249 12.21 -11.99 -20.85
CA ARG A 249 12.25 -11.16 -22.07
C ARG A 249 10.91 -11.17 -22.79
N LEU A 250 10.25 -12.32 -22.94
CA LEU A 250 8.94 -12.40 -23.59
C LEU A 250 7.85 -11.66 -22.81
N SER A 251 7.84 -11.71 -21.47
CA SER A 251 6.86 -10.97 -20.67
C SER A 251 7.16 -9.46 -20.62
N LEU A 252 8.42 -9.03 -20.49
CA LEU A 252 8.80 -7.60 -20.62
C LEU A 252 8.52 -7.07 -22.03
N ILE A 253 8.80 -7.85 -23.08
CA ILE A 253 8.48 -7.49 -24.46
C ILE A 253 6.96 -7.46 -24.67
N ALA A 254 6.18 -8.37 -24.07
CA ALA A 254 4.72 -8.34 -24.14
C ALA A 254 4.15 -7.11 -23.42
N ILE A 255 4.67 -6.74 -22.24
CA ILE A 255 4.29 -5.53 -21.50
C ILE A 255 4.66 -4.26 -22.30
N LEU A 256 5.86 -4.23 -22.89
CA LEU A 256 6.31 -3.11 -23.73
C LEU A 256 5.51 -3.02 -25.05
N LEU A 257 5.17 -4.14 -25.68
CA LEU A 257 4.37 -4.19 -26.91
C LEU A 257 2.89 -3.85 -26.65
N HIS A 258 2.33 -4.23 -25.51
CA HIS A 258 0.97 -3.82 -25.12
C HIS A 258 0.90 -2.30 -24.96
N LYS A 259 1.96 -1.66 -24.46
CA LYS A 259 2.05 -0.20 -24.34
C LYS A 259 2.21 0.53 -25.68
N VAL A 260 2.72 -0.14 -26.71
CA VAL A 260 2.87 0.39 -28.08
C VAL A 260 1.60 0.20 -28.93
N LYS A 261 0.74 -0.76 -28.58
CA LYS A 261 -0.47 -1.07 -29.37
C LYS A 261 -1.71 -0.25 -28.97
N TYR A 262 -1.67 0.43 -27.83
CA TYR A 262 -2.78 1.21 -27.27
C TYR A 262 -2.42 2.68 -26.99
N ASN A 263 -1.39 3.18 -27.68
CA ASN A 263 -1.06 4.60 -27.84
C ASN A 263 -0.92 4.88 -29.34
#